data_AF-A0A4R1XVY6-F1
#
_entry.id   AF-A0A4R1XVY6-F1
#
_cell.length_a   1.000
_cell.length_b   1.000
_cell.length_c   1.000
_cell.angle_alpha   90.00
_cell.angle_beta   90.00
_cell.angle_gamma   90.00
#
_symmetry.space_group_name_H-M   'P 1'
#
loop_
_entity.id
_entity.type
_entity.pdbx_description
1 polymer ?
#
loop_
_entity_poly.entity_id
_entity_poly.type
_entity_poly.pdbx_seq_one_letter_code
_entity_poly.pdbx_strand_id
1 'polypeptide(L)'
;MLIKKLKSNLLFFCTFAMVCSLKTYASTPRVDIVRMQQIAKNIIKMQIVDDLNYQKNYLELVYSMVGNSTDQEKIQHFLNPFPKDGIANHLREINSEGLNSKQRKDMLQVIDEEIKQSSDSFRTCRVLPGIRKINQEHFSVPIVCMKPVLNSSQIREFEDYINKLSKTDSVQHKIEYLKAKQRFLKQATLKPYQSDLQIYIEDKNTYRAAIDDDENFPNIFIDQRDNALIPPPKVQPIISH
;
A
#
# COMPACT_ATOMS: atom_id res chain seq x y z
N MET A 1 87.46 -10.80 -1.10
CA MET A 1 87.69 -10.86 -2.55
C MET A 1 86.58 -10.08 -3.24
N LEU A 2 86.99 -9.02 -3.95
CA LEU A 2 86.28 -8.09 -4.87
C LEU A 2 84.76 -7.85 -4.69
N ILE A 3 84.26 -6.66 -4.33
CA ILE A 3 84.39 -5.29 -4.89
C ILE A 3 83.60 -5.06 -6.20
N LYS A 4 82.76 -3.99 -6.15
CA LYS A 4 82.20 -3.12 -7.21
C LYS A 4 80.92 -3.64 -7.90
N LYS A 5 79.89 -2.83 -8.16
CA LYS A 5 79.73 -1.37 -8.45
C LYS A 5 78.19 -1.14 -8.49
N LEU A 6 77.53 0.00 -8.26
CA LEU A 6 77.71 1.45 -8.52
C LEU A 6 76.65 2.16 -7.63
N LYS A 7 76.95 3.17 -6.80
CA LYS A 7 76.88 4.64 -7.08
C LYS A 7 75.74 5.05 -8.04
N SER A 8 75.00 6.14 -7.91
CA SER A 8 74.78 7.27 -6.99
C SER A 8 73.93 8.24 -7.84
N ASN A 9 72.89 8.91 -7.31
CA ASN A 9 72.64 10.34 -7.58
C ASN A 9 71.33 10.86 -6.93
N LEU A 10 71.52 11.94 -6.16
CA LEU A 10 70.69 13.14 -5.95
C LEU A 10 69.27 13.06 -5.34
N LEU A 11 69.22 13.47 -4.06
CA LEU A 11 68.52 14.64 -3.48
C LEU A 11 67.10 15.06 -3.98
N PHE A 12 66.20 15.17 -2.97
CA PHE A 12 65.12 16.14 -2.76
C PHE A 12 64.06 16.36 -3.84
N PHE A 13 62.79 16.09 -3.51
CA PHE A 13 61.73 17.12 -3.47
C PHE A 13 60.53 16.62 -2.65
N CYS A 14 60.11 17.43 -1.69
CA CYS A 14 58.84 17.30 -0.98
C CYS A 14 57.78 17.98 -1.85
N THR A 15 56.80 17.25 -2.40
CA THR A 15 55.60 17.85 -3.00
C THR A 15 54.37 16.99 -2.76
N PHE A 16 53.36 17.61 -2.17
CA PHE A 16 51.98 17.17 -2.02
C PHE A 16 51.40 16.43 -3.24
N ALA A 17 50.79 15.27 -2.98
CA ALA A 17 49.66 14.70 -3.71
C ALA A 17 48.98 13.72 -2.73
N MET A 18 47.93 14.09 -1.99
CA MET A 18 46.53 14.14 -2.44
C MET A 18 46.18 13.05 -3.47
N VAL A 19 45.12 12.27 -3.15
CA VAL A 19 44.41 11.31 -4.04
C VAL A 19 45.11 9.93 -4.12
N CYS A 20 44.61 8.85 -3.51
CA CYS A 20 43.35 8.17 -3.79
C CYS A 20 42.79 7.50 -2.53
N SER A 21 41.83 8.14 -1.88
CA SER A 21 40.78 7.39 -1.19
C SER A 21 39.97 6.69 -2.27
N LEU A 22 40.17 5.38 -2.46
CA LEU A 22 39.25 4.53 -3.20
C LEU A 22 37.92 4.48 -2.43
N LYS A 23 37.12 5.55 -2.56
CA LYS A 23 35.68 5.41 -2.45
C LYS A 23 35.29 4.55 -3.62
N THR A 24 35.00 3.28 -3.36
CA THR A 24 34.14 2.48 -4.21
C THR A 24 32.92 3.31 -4.54
N TYR A 25 32.88 3.85 -5.75
CA TYR A 25 31.65 4.38 -6.34
C TYR A 25 30.71 3.18 -6.43
N ALA A 26 29.92 2.94 -5.38
CA ALA A 26 28.72 2.17 -5.51
C ALA A 26 27.89 2.91 -6.56
N SER A 27 27.87 2.37 -7.77
CA SER A 27 27.01 2.87 -8.85
C SER A 27 25.60 2.83 -8.31
N THR A 28 25.02 4.01 -8.04
CA THR A 28 23.60 4.10 -7.71
C THR A 28 22.83 3.32 -8.77
N PRO A 29 22.03 2.30 -8.41
CA PRO A 29 21.27 1.54 -9.39
C PRO A 29 20.44 2.52 -10.22
N ARG A 30 20.58 2.42 -11.55
CA ARG A 30 19.83 3.28 -12.47
C ARG A 30 18.37 2.92 -12.32
N VAL A 31 17.61 3.85 -11.75
CA VAL A 31 16.18 3.70 -11.52
C VAL A 31 15.46 3.48 -12.85
N ASP A 32 14.75 2.36 -12.95
CA ASP A 32 13.92 2.04 -14.11
C ASP A 32 12.54 2.71 -13.95
N ILE A 33 12.44 3.92 -14.49
CA ILE A 33 11.24 4.75 -14.44
C ILE A 33 10.03 4.04 -15.07
N VAL A 34 10.25 3.31 -16.17
CA VAL A 34 9.17 2.60 -16.87
C VAL A 34 8.63 1.49 -15.98
N ARG A 35 9.54 0.73 -15.35
CA ARG A 35 9.18 -0.33 -14.41
C ARG A 35 8.48 0.23 -13.16
N MET A 36 8.92 1.36 -12.61
CA MET A 36 8.22 2.00 -11.49
C MET A 36 6.81 2.45 -11.84
N GLN A 37 6.60 3.03 -13.02
CA GLN A 37 5.26 3.36 -13.50
C GLN A 37 4.40 2.11 -13.70
N GLN A 38 4.99 1.01 -14.17
CA GLN A 38 4.28 -0.26 -14.33
C GLN A 38 3.89 -0.85 -12.97
N ILE A 39 4.79 -0.83 -11.99
CA ILE A 39 4.50 -1.21 -10.60
C ILE A 39 3.33 -0.37 -10.08
N ALA A 40 3.39 0.97 -10.19
CA ALA A 40 2.32 1.87 -9.77
C ALA A 40 0.96 1.55 -10.41
N LYS A 41 0.92 1.30 -11.72
CA LYS A 41 -0.30 0.89 -12.43
C LYS A 41 -0.85 -0.44 -11.91
N ASN A 42 0.02 -1.41 -11.69
CA ASN A 42 -0.39 -2.73 -11.22
C ASN A 42 -0.84 -2.70 -9.75
N ILE A 43 -0.27 -1.84 -8.90
CA ILE A 43 -0.78 -1.58 -7.55
C ILE A 43 -2.22 -1.08 -7.62
N ILE A 44 -2.52 -0.08 -8.45
CA ILE A 44 -3.89 0.45 -8.62
C ILE A 44 -4.85 -0.69 -9.00
N LYS A 45 -4.47 -1.52 -9.98
CA LYS A 45 -5.30 -2.66 -10.39
C LYS A 45 -5.54 -3.65 -9.25
N MET A 46 -4.55 -3.88 -8.39
CA MET A 46 -4.70 -4.76 -7.23
C MET A 46 -5.65 -4.23 -6.17
N GLN A 47 -5.92 -2.92 -6.15
CA GLN A 47 -6.91 -2.31 -5.27
C GLN A 47 -8.35 -2.39 -5.84
N ILE A 48 -8.52 -2.83 -7.10
CA ILE A 48 -9.82 -3.16 -7.70
C ILE A 48 -10.15 -4.59 -7.29
N VAL A 49 -10.80 -4.75 -6.14
CA VAL A 49 -10.90 -6.05 -5.46
C VAL A 49 -11.98 -6.96 -6.02
N ASP A 50 -12.95 -6.42 -6.74
CA ASP A 50 -13.89 -7.18 -7.56
C ASP A 50 -13.38 -7.45 -9.00
N ASP A 51 -12.10 -7.21 -9.32
CA ASP A 51 -11.55 -7.54 -10.64
C ASP A 51 -11.46 -9.05 -10.84
N LEU A 52 -12.13 -9.55 -11.88
CA LEU A 52 -12.10 -10.96 -12.28
C LEU A 52 -10.70 -11.44 -12.72
N ASN A 53 -9.81 -10.51 -13.06
CA ASN A 53 -8.43 -10.78 -13.48
C ASN A 53 -7.40 -10.57 -12.36
N TYR A 54 -7.82 -10.52 -11.08
CA TYR A 54 -6.92 -10.22 -9.96
C TYR A 54 -5.66 -11.09 -9.93
N GLN A 55 -5.75 -12.39 -10.24
CA GLN A 55 -4.59 -13.29 -10.25
C GLN A 55 -3.55 -12.89 -11.30
N LYS A 56 -4.02 -12.52 -12.50
CA LYS A 56 -3.16 -12.04 -13.58
C LYS A 56 -2.51 -10.71 -13.20
N ASN A 57 -3.29 -9.75 -12.70
CA ASN A 57 -2.78 -8.46 -12.27
C ASN A 57 -1.74 -8.59 -11.14
N TYR A 58 -1.98 -9.54 -10.22
CA TYR A 58 -1.07 -9.80 -9.12
C TYR A 58 0.25 -10.38 -9.61
N LEU A 59 0.19 -11.36 -10.51
CA LEU A 59 1.38 -11.94 -11.12
C LEU A 59 2.18 -10.88 -11.91
N GLU A 60 1.50 -10.02 -12.67
CA GLU A 60 2.13 -8.89 -13.37
C GLU A 60 2.79 -7.91 -12.40
N LEU A 61 2.18 -7.64 -11.23
CA LEU A 61 2.76 -6.83 -10.16
C LEU A 61 4.03 -7.50 -9.62
N VAL A 62 3.97 -8.79 -9.26
CA VAL A 62 5.11 -9.54 -8.71
C VAL A 62 6.28 -9.58 -9.70
N TYR A 63 6.05 -9.89 -10.97
CA TYR A 63 7.11 -9.86 -11.97
C TYR A 63 7.71 -8.47 -12.13
N SER A 64 6.89 -7.42 -12.07
CA SER A 64 7.38 -6.04 -12.10
C SER A 64 8.16 -5.69 -10.83
N MET A 65 7.81 -6.21 -9.66
CA MET A 65 8.52 -5.99 -8.41
C MET A 65 9.85 -6.76 -8.34
N VAL A 66 9.91 -8.00 -8.82
CA VAL A 66 11.14 -8.82 -8.80
C VAL A 66 12.10 -8.46 -9.93
N GLY A 67 11.61 -8.17 -11.13
CA GLY A 67 12.42 -7.73 -12.27
C GLY A 67 13.20 -8.83 -12.96
N ASN A 68 13.55 -9.89 -12.23
CA ASN A 68 14.05 -11.13 -12.79
C ASN A 68 12.95 -12.21 -12.74
N SER A 69 12.31 -12.48 -13.87
CA SER A 69 11.22 -13.47 -13.96
C SER A 69 11.67 -14.92 -13.75
N THR A 70 12.98 -15.19 -13.68
CA THR A 70 13.50 -16.54 -13.40
C THR A 70 13.80 -16.77 -11.92
N ASP A 71 13.74 -15.73 -11.08
CA ASP A 71 13.98 -15.81 -9.63
C ASP A 71 12.74 -16.34 -8.90
N GLN A 72 12.53 -17.65 -8.99
CA GLN A 72 11.35 -18.31 -8.45
C GLN A 72 11.22 -18.14 -6.94
N GLU A 73 12.33 -18.09 -6.20
CA GLU A 73 12.32 -17.89 -4.76
C GLU A 73 11.69 -16.54 -4.39
N LYS A 74 12.16 -15.45 -5.03
CA LYS A 74 11.58 -14.12 -4.80
C LYS A 74 10.15 -14.00 -5.30
N ILE A 75 9.83 -14.60 -6.45
CA ILE A 75 8.45 -14.63 -6.95
C ILE A 75 7.53 -15.29 -5.92
N GLN A 76 7.90 -16.45 -5.38
CA GLN A 76 7.09 -17.14 -4.38
C GLN A 76 7.00 -16.36 -3.06
N HIS A 77 8.08 -15.69 -2.65
CA HIS A 77 8.06 -14.80 -1.47
C HIS A 77 6.95 -13.75 -1.56
N PHE A 78 6.79 -13.11 -2.72
CA PHE A 78 5.69 -12.17 -2.93
C PHE A 78 4.34 -12.84 -3.15
N LEU A 79 4.26 -14.04 -3.73
CA LEU A 79 2.97 -14.68 -3.97
C LEU A 79 2.31 -15.23 -2.69
N ASN A 80 3.10 -15.73 -1.74
CA ASN A 80 2.61 -16.43 -0.54
C ASN A 80 1.65 -15.64 0.37
N PRO A 81 1.84 -14.32 0.61
CA PRO A 81 0.95 -13.54 1.49
C PRO A 81 -0.41 -13.21 0.88
N PHE A 82 -0.65 -13.53 -0.40
CA PHE A 82 -1.89 -13.18 -1.08
C PHE A 82 -2.97 -14.25 -0.87
N PRO A 83 -4.20 -13.87 -0.48
CA PRO A 83 -5.30 -14.83 -0.34
C PRO A 83 -5.54 -15.57 -1.67
N LYS A 84 -5.44 -16.89 -1.66
CA LYS A 84 -5.57 -17.73 -2.88
C LYS A 84 -6.91 -17.54 -3.58
N ASP A 85 -7.97 -17.36 -2.80
CA ASP A 85 -9.34 -17.16 -3.28
C ASP A 85 -9.65 -15.68 -3.62
N GLY A 86 -8.65 -14.80 -3.50
CA GLY A 86 -8.77 -13.36 -3.76
C GLY A 86 -9.21 -12.55 -2.53
N ILE A 87 -8.87 -11.26 -2.54
CA ILE A 87 -9.13 -10.35 -1.40
C ILE A 87 -10.63 -10.22 -1.13
N ALA A 88 -11.48 -10.19 -2.16
CA ALA A 88 -12.93 -10.07 -2.00
C ALA A 88 -13.52 -11.22 -1.18
N ASN A 89 -13.11 -12.46 -1.47
CA ASN A 89 -13.59 -13.64 -0.76
C ASN A 89 -13.06 -13.68 0.67
N HIS A 90 -11.77 -13.36 0.85
CA HIS A 90 -11.19 -13.23 2.18
C HIS A 90 -11.97 -12.22 3.05
N LEU A 91 -12.33 -11.06 2.50
CA LEU A 91 -13.14 -10.06 3.22
C LEU A 91 -14.54 -10.56 3.59
N ARG A 92 -15.19 -11.31 2.70
CA ARG A 92 -16.49 -11.92 2.99
C ARG A 92 -16.40 -12.93 4.13
N GLU A 93 -15.37 -13.77 4.10
CA GLU A 93 -15.14 -14.79 5.12
C GLU A 93 -14.92 -14.16 6.50
N ILE A 94 -13.92 -13.29 6.64
CA ILE A 94 -13.56 -12.70 7.95
C ILE A 94 -14.70 -11.86 8.54
N ASN A 95 -15.52 -11.20 7.70
CA ASN A 95 -16.63 -10.39 8.19
C ASN A 95 -17.89 -11.22 8.48
N SER A 96 -18.00 -12.45 7.98
CA SER A 96 -19.18 -13.31 8.18
C SER A 96 -18.96 -14.44 9.18
N GLU A 97 -17.73 -14.64 9.63
CA GLU A 97 -17.37 -15.62 10.64
C GLU A 97 -18.09 -15.36 11.97
N GLY A 98 -18.58 -16.42 12.62
CA GLY A 98 -19.29 -16.33 13.90
C GLY A 98 -20.67 -15.65 13.87
N LEU A 99 -21.10 -15.07 12.74
CA LEU A 99 -22.40 -14.43 12.63
C LEU A 99 -23.55 -15.44 12.45
N ASN A 100 -24.71 -15.13 13.05
CA ASN A 100 -25.92 -15.90 12.80
C ASN A 100 -26.42 -15.70 11.36
N SER A 101 -27.34 -16.55 10.89
CA SER A 101 -27.80 -16.55 9.49
C SER A 101 -28.29 -15.18 8.99
N LYS A 102 -29.04 -14.44 9.83
CA LYS A 102 -29.55 -13.10 9.47
C LYS A 102 -28.41 -12.08 9.42
N GLN A 103 -27.60 -12.01 10.46
CA GLN A 103 -26.45 -11.08 10.54
C GLN A 103 -25.45 -11.35 9.42
N ARG A 104 -25.17 -12.61 9.11
CA ARG A 104 -24.31 -13.03 8.00
C ARG A 104 -24.83 -12.50 6.67
N LYS A 105 -26.11 -12.71 6.38
CA LYS A 105 -26.72 -12.23 5.14
C LYS A 105 -26.60 -10.71 5.01
N ASP A 106 -26.98 -9.98 6.06
CA ASP A 106 -26.95 -8.53 6.07
C ASP A 106 -25.51 -7.99 6.00
N MET A 107 -24.56 -8.64 6.68
CA MET A 107 -23.14 -8.29 6.64
C MET A 107 -22.54 -8.52 5.25
N LEU A 108 -22.78 -9.68 4.63
CA LEU A 108 -22.27 -9.95 3.29
C LEU A 108 -22.79 -8.93 2.27
N GLN A 109 -24.06 -8.53 2.38
CA GLN A 109 -24.62 -7.49 1.51
C GLN A 109 -23.88 -6.16 1.65
N VAL A 110 -23.58 -5.71 2.87
CA VAL A 110 -22.83 -4.45 3.05
C VAL A 110 -21.38 -4.57 2.62
N ILE A 111 -20.74 -5.73 2.81
CA ILE A 111 -19.36 -5.97 2.36
C ILE A 111 -19.26 -5.96 0.84
N ASP A 112 -20.21 -6.58 0.13
CA ASP A 112 -20.23 -6.56 -1.34
C ASP A 112 -20.36 -5.13 -1.89
N GLU A 113 -21.18 -4.29 -1.25
CA GLU A 113 -21.30 -2.88 -1.62
C GLU A 113 -20.03 -2.08 -1.30
N GLU A 114 -19.37 -2.30 -0.14
CA GLU A 114 -18.07 -1.65 0.14
C GLU A 114 -17.00 -2.06 -0.88
N ILE A 115 -16.91 -3.35 -1.23
CA ILE A 115 -15.98 -3.86 -2.24
C ILE A 115 -16.23 -3.14 -3.56
N LYS A 116 -17.49 -3.03 -3.98
CA LYS A 116 -17.87 -2.33 -5.21
C LYS A 116 -17.49 -0.85 -5.17
N GLN A 117 -17.87 -0.12 -4.12
CA GLN A 117 -17.60 1.33 -4.00
C GLN A 117 -16.10 1.65 -3.93
N SER A 118 -15.33 0.83 -3.20
CA SER A 118 -13.88 0.95 -3.15
C SER A 118 -13.28 0.70 -4.54
N SER A 119 -13.68 -0.38 -5.19
CA SER A 119 -13.17 -0.75 -6.51
C SER A 119 -13.54 0.27 -7.59
N ASP A 120 -14.75 0.84 -7.55
CA ASP A 120 -15.18 1.92 -8.43
C ASP A 120 -14.32 3.17 -8.25
N SER A 121 -13.94 3.50 -7.02
CA SER A 121 -12.99 4.60 -6.76
C SER A 121 -11.62 4.30 -7.39
N PHE A 122 -11.10 3.08 -7.22
CA PHE A 122 -9.81 2.67 -7.80
C PHE A 122 -9.81 2.58 -9.32
N ARG A 123 -10.93 2.25 -9.95
CA ARG A 123 -11.08 2.28 -11.42
C ARG A 123 -10.86 3.68 -12.01
N THR A 124 -11.09 4.72 -11.23
CA THR A 124 -10.84 6.11 -11.67
C THR A 124 -9.39 6.56 -11.47
N CYS A 125 -8.59 5.78 -10.74
CA CYS A 125 -7.21 6.12 -10.45
C CYS A 125 -6.34 5.98 -11.70
N ARG A 126 -5.43 6.94 -11.88
CA ARG A 126 -4.39 6.89 -12.90
C ARG A 126 -3.06 7.39 -12.37
N VAL A 127 -1.98 6.80 -12.86
CA VAL A 127 -0.62 7.25 -12.59
C VAL A 127 -0.35 8.55 -13.34
N LEU A 128 0.13 9.56 -12.63
CA LEU A 128 0.55 10.82 -13.22
C LEU A 128 2.01 10.74 -13.70
N PRO A 129 2.40 11.54 -14.70
CA PRO A 129 3.80 11.68 -15.07
C PRO A 129 4.61 12.27 -13.90
N GLY A 130 5.74 11.65 -13.60
CA GLY A 130 6.65 12.10 -12.55
C GLY A 130 7.01 10.95 -11.61
N ILE A 131 8.27 10.90 -11.20
CA ILE A 131 8.71 10.04 -10.11
C ILE A 131 9.59 10.92 -9.24
N ARG A 132 9.20 11.07 -7.98
CA ARG A 132 9.98 11.83 -7.00
C ARG A 132 10.85 10.87 -6.24
N LYS A 133 12.17 11.06 -6.35
CA LYS A 133 13.12 10.34 -5.50
C LYS A 133 13.13 11.01 -4.13
N ILE A 134 12.66 10.30 -3.11
CA ILE A 134 12.67 10.78 -1.73
C ILE A 134 14.07 10.57 -1.14
N ASN A 135 14.61 9.36 -1.30
CA ASN A 135 15.99 9.02 -0.95
C ASN A 135 16.56 7.95 -1.90
N GLN A 136 17.71 7.35 -1.58
CA GLN A 136 18.36 6.38 -2.47
C GLN A 136 17.53 5.12 -2.75
N GLU A 137 16.67 4.73 -1.81
CA GLU A 137 15.91 3.48 -1.81
C GLU A 137 14.40 3.73 -1.80
N HIS A 138 13.95 4.98 -1.94
CA HIS A 138 12.54 5.34 -1.78
C HIS A 138 12.09 6.36 -2.83
N PHE A 139 10.98 6.04 -3.49
CA PHE A 139 10.38 6.79 -4.56
C PHE A 139 8.90 7.00 -4.29
N SER A 140 8.41 8.15 -4.73
CA SER A 140 7.00 8.54 -4.70
C SER A 140 6.51 8.69 -6.13
N VAL A 141 5.42 8.00 -6.45
CA VAL A 141 4.77 8.03 -7.76
C VAL A 141 3.39 8.69 -7.59
N PRO A 142 3.18 9.89 -8.15
CA PRO A 142 1.93 10.62 -8.00
C PRO A 142 0.81 9.91 -8.78
N ILE A 143 -0.35 9.85 -8.17
CA ILE A 143 -1.57 9.29 -8.76
C ILE A 143 -2.74 10.22 -8.52
N VAL A 144 -3.73 10.19 -9.40
CA VAL A 144 -4.98 10.92 -9.22
C VAL A 144 -6.15 9.96 -9.35
N CYS A 145 -7.08 10.05 -8.41
CA CYS A 145 -8.32 9.27 -8.37
C CYS A 145 -9.51 10.24 -8.24
N MET A 146 -10.72 9.73 -8.46
CA MET A 146 -11.95 10.41 -8.08
C MET A 146 -12.41 9.84 -6.75
N LYS A 147 -12.65 10.71 -5.76
CA LYS A 147 -13.22 10.31 -4.47
C LYS A 147 -14.59 10.92 -4.24
N PRO A 148 -15.53 10.19 -3.62
CA PRO A 148 -16.77 10.78 -3.14
C PRO A 148 -16.49 11.80 -2.04
N VAL A 149 -17.02 13.01 -2.20
CA VAL A 149 -16.96 14.08 -1.20
C VAL A 149 -18.37 14.49 -0.81
N LEU A 150 -18.66 14.35 0.48
CA LEU A 150 -19.90 14.81 1.09
C LEU A 150 -19.80 16.32 1.37
N ASN A 151 -20.91 17.02 1.19
CA ASN A 151 -21.01 18.41 1.65
C ASN A 151 -21.30 18.46 3.16
N SER A 152 -21.14 19.65 3.78
CA SER A 152 -21.30 19.79 5.23
C SER A 152 -22.71 19.44 5.74
N SER A 153 -23.77 19.57 4.92
CA SER A 153 -25.12 19.12 5.31
C SER A 153 -25.17 17.61 5.41
N GLN A 154 -24.67 16.92 4.37
CA GLN A 154 -24.62 15.46 4.32
C GLN A 154 -23.77 14.88 5.46
N ILE A 155 -22.65 15.52 5.81
CA ILE A 155 -21.81 15.10 6.94
C ILE A 155 -22.59 15.20 8.26
N ARG A 156 -23.25 16.33 8.53
CA ARG A 156 -24.07 16.49 9.74
C ARG A 156 -25.23 15.50 9.79
N GLU A 157 -25.92 15.28 8.68
CA GLU A 157 -27.00 14.30 8.59
C GLU A 157 -26.52 12.87 8.85
N PHE A 158 -25.31 12.53 8.38
CA PHE A 158 -24.67 11.25 8.67
C PHE A 158 -24.33 11.14 10.16
N GLU A 159 -23.69 12.14 10.75
CA GLU A 159 -23.37 12.18 12.19
C GLU A 159 -24.62 12.06 13.07
N ASP A 160 -25.67 12.80 12.76
CA ASP A 160 -26.97 12.73 13.45
C ASP A 160 -27.61 11.35 13.34
N TYR A 161 -27.49 10.69 12.19
CA TYR A 161 -27.98 9.33 12.01
C TYR A 161 -27.18 8.33 12.85
N ILE A 162 -25.84 8.39 12.80
CA ILE A 162 -24.97 7.50 13.58
C ILE A 162 -25.18 7.67 15.09
N ASN A 163 -25.39 8.90 15.57
CA ASN A 163 -25.66 9.19 16.98
C ASN A 163 -26.99 8.59 17.48
N LYS A 164 -27.94 8.34 16.58
CA LYS A 164 -29.24 7.71 16.89
C LYS A 164 -29.22 6.20 16.77
N LEU A 165 -28.16 5.61 16.21
CA LEU A 165 -28.05 4.15 16.09
C LEU A 165 -27.92 3.51 17.47
N SER A 166 -28.68 2.43 17.68
CA SER A 166 -28.50 1.61 18.88
C SER A 166 -27.08 1.03 18.92
N LYS A 167 -26.50 1.02 20.12
CA LYS A 167 -25.17 0.43 20.41
C LYS A 167 -25.27 -0.90 21.19
N THR A 168 -26.49 -1.43 21.37
CA THR A 168 -26.74 -2.62 22.19
C THR A 168 -26.28 -3.92 21.53
N ASP A 169 -26.32 -3.99 20.21
CA ASP A 169 -25.78 -5.09 19.41
C ASP A 169 -24.69 -4.51 18.50
N SER A 170 -23.43 -4.86 18.77
CA SER A 170 -22.27 -4.33 18.04
C SER A 170 -22.25 -4.75 16.57
N VAL A 171 -22.74 -5.96 16.25
CA VAL A 171 -22.80 -6.46 14.88
C VAL A 171 -23.88 -5.71 14.12
N GLN A 172 -25.07 -5.59 14.70
CA GLN A 172 -26.17 -4.84 14.07
C GLN A 172 -25.81 -3.36 13.92
N HIS A 173 -25.15 -2.77 14.93
CA HIS A 173 -24.63 -1.41 14.85
C HIS A 173 -23.68 -1.22 13.67
N LYS A 174 -22.71 -2.13 13.50
CA LYS A 174 -21.76 -2.10 12.37
C LYS A 174 -22.48 -2.21 11.03
N ILE A 175 -23.44 -3.12 10.89
CA ILE A 175 -24.22 -3.29 9.66
C ILE A 175 -24.96 -2.00 9.31
N GLU A 176 -25.68 -1.41 10.26
CA GLU A 176 -26.44 -0.18 10.01
C GLU A 176 -25.54 1.03 9.76
N TYR A 177 -24.40 1.12 10.46
CA TYR A 177 -23.36 2.10 10.17
C TYR A 177 -22.87 2.01 8.72
N LEU A 178 -22.52 0.81 8.25
CA LEU A 178 -22.04 0.59 6.89
C LEU A 178 -23.12 0.92 5.84
N LYS A 179 -24.38 0.48 6.06
CA LYS A 179 -25.51 0.86 5.19
C LYS A 179 -25.68 2.37 5.10
N ALA A 180 -25.58 3.07 6.23
CA ALA A 180 -25.67 4.53 6.26
C ALA A 180 -24.54 5.17 5.47
N LYS A 181 -23.29 4.79 5.76
CA LYS A 181 -22.10 5.27 5.04
C LYS A 181 -22.28 5.12 3.52
N GLN A 182 -22.67 3.93 3.07
CA GLN A 182 -22.90 3.63 1.66
C GLN A 182 -23.99 4.50 1.04
N ARG A 183 -25.10 4.70 1.75
CA ARG A 183 -26.19 5.58 1.30
C ARG A 183 -25.71 7.01 1.11
N PHE A 184 -24.94 7.56 2.04
CA PHE A 184 -24.42 8.92 1.92
C PHE A 184 -23.38 9.01 0.80
N LEU A 185 -22.46 8.05 0.69
CA LEU A 185 -21.45 8.03 -0.37
C LEU A 185 -22.07 7.93 -1.77
N LYS A 186 -23.20 7.22 -1.95
CA LYS A 186 -23.95 7.19 -3.22
C LYS A 186 -24.49 8.56 -3.65
N GLN A 187 -24.66 9.50 -2.72
CA GLN A 187 -25.15 10.86 -2.97
C GLN A 187 -24.00 11.89 -3.01
N ALA A 188 -22.76 11.43 -2.84
CA ALA A 188 -21.60 12.30 -2.81
C ALA A 188 -21.26 12.83 -4.20
N THR A 189 -20.66 14.02 -4.25
CA THR A 189 -20.07 14.52 -5.48
C THR A 189 -18.66 13.95 -5.63
N LEU A 190 -18.35 13.39 -6.81
CA LEU A 190 -16.99 12.93 -7.08
C LEU A 190 -16.06 14.13 -7.33
N LYS A 191 -14.93 14.16 -6.64
CA LYS A 191 -13.88 15.18 -6.84
C LYS A 191 -12.53 14.51 -7.09
N PRO A 192 -11.67 15.13 -7.92
CA PRO A 192 -10.31 14.64 -8.08
C PRO A 192 -9.55 14.75 -6.75
N TYR A 193 -8.78 13.71 -6.46
CA TYR A 193 -7.90 13.60 -5.31
C TYR A 193 -6.54 13.09 -5.77
N GLN A 194 -5.48 13.81 -5.42
CA GLN A 194 -4.11 13.42 -5.73
C GLN A 194 -3.45 12.82 -4.48
N SER A 195 -2.78 11.68 -4.66
CA SER A 195 -1.99 11.00 -3.63
C SER A 195 -0.71 10.45 -4.25
N ASP A 196 0.10 9.77 -3.45
CA ASP A 196 1.41 9.27 -3.84
C ASP A 196 1.58 7.80 -3.45
N LEU A 197 1.87 6.96 -4.45
CA LEU A 197 2.28 5.58 -4.21
C LEU A 197 3.76 5.53 -3.87
N GLN A 198 4.11 4.87 -2.76
CA GLN A 198 5.49 4.74 -2.33
C GLN A 198 6.08 3.44 -2.88
N ILE A 199 7.26 3.52 -3.49
CA ILE A 199 7.99 2.37 -4.03
C ILE A 199 9.39 2.40 -3.42
N TYR A 200 9.73 1.33 -2.73
CA TYR A 200 11.01 1.11 -2.10
C TYR A 200 11.87 0.16 -2.94
N ILE A 201 13.19 0.33 -2.91
CA ILE A 201 14.14 -0.66 -3.40
C ILE A 201 14.47 -1.56 -2.22
N GLU A 202 14.08 -2.83 -2.30
CA GLU A 202 14.36 -3.82 -1.26
C GLU A 202 15.76 -4.42 -1.43
N ASP A 203 16.17 -4.68 -2.67
CA ASP A 203 17.54 -5.02 -3.03
C ASP A 203 17.85 -4.61 -4.47
N LYS A 204 19.09 -4.85 -4.94
CA LYS A 204 19.68 -4.36 -6.20
C LYS A 204 18.73 -4.27 -7.41
N ASN A 205 17.73 -5.16 -7.52
CA ASN A 205 16.71 -5.13 -8.58
C ASN A 205 15.28 -5.43 -8.10
N THR A 206 15.03 -5.56 -6.81
CA THR A 206 13.70 -5.87 -6.25
C THR A 206 13.07 -4.60 -5.71
N TYR A 207 11.84 -4.31 -6.13
CA TYR A 207 11.05 -3.21 -5.62
C TYR A 207 9.97 -3.73 -4.68
N ARG A 208 9.77 -3.02 -3.58
CA ARG A 208 8.65 -3.22 -2.67
C ARG A 208 7.73 -2.02 -2.75
N ALA A 209 6.48 -2.25 -3.11
CA ALA A 209 5.48 -1.21 -3.10
C ALA A 209 4.85 -1.10 -1.70
N ALA A 210 4.70 0.12 -1.20
CA ALA A 210 3.76 0.41 -0.13
C ALA A 210 2.84 1.53 -0.60
N ILE A 211 1.56 1.38 -0.33
CA ILE A 211 0.63 2.48 -0.47
C ILE A 211 0.72 3.26 0.83
N ASP A 212 1.00 4.57 0.75
CA ASP A 212 1.09 5.43 1.93
C ASP A 212 -0.21 5.34 2.75
N ASP A 213 -0.08 5.36 4.07
CA ASP A 213 -1.21 5.38 5.00
C ASP A 213 -1.78 6.81 5.11
N ASP A 214 -2.17 7.33 3.97
CA ASP A 214 -2.79 8.64 3.82
C ASP A 214 -4.28 8.49 4.14
N GLU A 215 -4.79 9.22 5.13
CA GLU A 215 -6.21 9.23 5.55
C GLU A 215 -7.19 9.47 4.38
N ASN A 216 -6.70 10.07 3.29
CA ASN A 216 -7.47 10.35 2.09
C ASN A 216 -7.26 9.34 0.95
N PHE A 217 -6.29 8.44 1.08
CA PHE A 217 -6.10 7.33 0.16
C PHE A 217 -6.82 6.12 0.73
N PRO A 218 -7.76 5.50 -0.01
CA PRO A 218 -8.50 4.36 0.50
C PRO A 218 -7.60 3.12 0.55
N ASN A 219 -6.68 3.05 1.51
CA ASN A 219 -5.91 1.86 1.87
C ASN A 219 -6.78 0.81 2.59
N ILE A 220 -8.07 0.77 2.24
CA ILE A 220 -9.16 0.06 2.93
C ILE A 220 -8.87 -1.45 2.98
N PHE A 221 -8.04 -2.00 2.08
CA PHE A 221 -7.66 -3.40 2.10
C PHE A 221 -6.50 -3.75 3.05
N ILE A 222 -5.68 -2.78 3.47
CA ILE A 222 -4.58 -2.97 4.43
C ILE A 222 -5.04 -2.54 5.84
N ASP A 223 -5.79 -1.47 5.97
CA ASP A 223 -6.30 -0.99 7.27
C ASP A 223 -7.33 -1.96 7.91
N GLN A 224 -8.03 -2.75 7.08
CA GLN A 224 -8.84 -3.88 7.57
C GLN A 224 -8.01 -5.08 8.07
N ARG A 225 -6.68 -5.12 7.86
CA ARG A 225 -5.79 -6.17 8.40
C ARG A 225 -5.37 -5.88 9.85
N ASP A 226 -5.29 -4.62 10.26
CA ASP A 226 -4.83 -4.26 11.61
C ASP A 226 -5.99 -3.99 12.59
N ASN A 227 -7.20 -3.66 12.12
CA ASN A 227 -8.33 -3.29 12.99
C ASN A 227 -9.47 -4.31 13.06
N ALA A 228 -9.42 -5.43 12.32
CA ALA A 228 -10.42 -6.50 12.42
C ALA A 228 -10.29 -7.35 13.71
N LEU A 229 -9.20 -7.19 14.48
CA LEU A 229 -8.84 -8.05 15.61
C LEU A 229 -8.58 -7.32 16.93
N ILE A 230 -8.92 -6.03 17.06
CA ILE A 230 -8.91 -5.39 18.38
C ILE A 230 -10.28 -5.64 19.02
N PRO A 231 -10.42 -6.60 19.97
CA PRO A 231 -11.62 -6.65 20.79
C PRO A 231 -11.74 -5.32 21.54
N PRO A 232 -12.96 -4.81 21.79
CA PRO A 232 -13.13 -3.63 22.61
C PRO A 232 -12.37 -3.84 23.92
N PRO A 233 -11.56 -2.87 24.39
CA PRO A 233 -10.84 -3.02 25.63
C PRO A 233 -11.85 -3.39 26.71
N LYS A 234 -11.63 -4.54 27.36
CA LYS A 234 -12.44 -4.93 28.51
C LYS A 234 -12.30 -3.81 29.53
N VAL A 235 -13.40 -3.10 29.80
CA VAL A 235 -13.49 -2.19 30.92
C VAL A 235 -13.26 -3.02 32.17
N GLN A 236 -12.03 -3.00 32.69
CA GLN A 236 -11.78 -3.51 34.02
C GLN A 236 -12.51 -2.57 34.98
N PRO A 237 -13.38 -3.07 35.88
CA PRO A 237 -13.98 -2.23 36.89
C PRO A 237 -12.86 -1.59 37.70
N ILE A 238 -12.94 -0.28 37.84
CA ILE A 238 -12.09 0.49 38.75
C ILE A 238 -12.35 -0.08 40.14
N ILE A 239 -11.44 -0.91 40.64
CA ILE A 239 -11.38 -1.20 42.07
C ILE A 239 -10.60 -0.04 42.67
N SER A 240 -11.34 0.93 43.17
CA SER A 240 -10.83 1.96 44.06
C SER A 240 -10.39 1.30 45.37
N HIS A 241 -9.10 1.38 45.67
CA HIS A 241 -8.58 1.26 47.03
C HIS A 241 -8.26 2.64 47.56
#